data_AF-A0A852FE12-F1
#
_entry.id   AF-A0A852FE12-F1
#
_cell.length_a   1.000
_cell.length_b   1.000
_cell.length_c   1.000
_cell.angle_alpha   90.00
_cell.angle_beta   90.00
_cell.angle_gamma   90.00
#
_symmetry.space_group_name_H-M   'P 1'
#
loop_
_entity.id
_entity.type
_entity.pdbx_description
1 polymer ?
#
loop_
_entity_poly.entity_id
_entity_poly.type
_entity_poly.pdbx_seq_one_letter_code
_entity_poly.pdbx_strand_id
1 'polypeptide(L)'
;KKLEKQLKCLAFQNPGPQVANFNPETRQQKKKACMLQMKQNFFLESKFKKKYDKHGRLLCNDIDLCDCLEMDCLEGCFYPCSKCSSNQRGPECHCNRKWVYDTTETEAGDVISELPFFVP
;
A
#
# COMPACT_ATOMS: atom_id res chain seq x y z
N LYS A 1 -0.34 14.25 -64.66
CA LYS A 1 -1.24 13.48 -63.76
C LYS A 1 -0.53 12.48 -62.82
N LYS A 2 0.23 11.45 -63.28
CA LYS A 2 0.90 10.49 -62.35
C LYS A 2 2.08 11.12 -61.58
N LEU A 3 2.91 11.89 -62.28
CA LEU A 3 4.08 12.57 -61.70
C LEU A 3 3.69 13.58 -60.60
N GLU A 4 2.67 14.40 -60.84
CA GLU A 4 2.18 15.40 -59.88
C GLU A 4 1.63 14.76 -58.61
N LYS A 5 0.96 13.59 -58.72
CA LYS A 5 0.49 12.85 -57.55
C LYS A 5 1.66 12.36 -56.70
N GLN A 6 2.74 11.87 -57.32
CA GLN A 6 3.91 11.44 -56.58
C GLN A 6 4.66 12.60 -55.92
N LEU A 7 4.78 13.75 -56.61
CA LEU A 7 5.34 14.97 -56.03
C LEU A 7 4.53 15.47 -54.82
N LYS A 8 3.20 15.33 -54.86
CA LYS A 8 2.32 15.75 -53.75
C LYS A 8 2.45 14.86 -52.51
N CYS A 9 2.78 13.57 -52.68
CA CYS A 9 3.05 12.65 -51.57
C CYS A 9 4.46 12.81 -50.98
N LEU A 10 5.41 13.35 -51.76
CA LEU A 10 6.77 13.67 -51.30
C LEU A 10 6.86 15.06 -50.67
N ALA A 11 5.86 15.91 -50.87
CA ALA A 11 5.82 17.23 -50.25
C ALA A 11 5.66 17.10 -48.73
N PHE A 12 6.65 17.59 -48.00
CA PHE A 12 6.57 17.75 -46.54
C PHE A 12 5.40 18.69 -46.22
N GLN A 13 4.29 18.12 -45.74
CA GLN A 13 3.21 18.89 -45.16
C GLN A 13 3.65 19.27 -43.75
N ASN A 14 4.29 20.43 -43.62
CA ASN A 14 4.56 21.03 -42.32
C ASN A 14 3.20 21.16 -41.61
N PRO A 15 2.95 20.43 -40.51
CA PRO A 15 1.63 20.31 -39.89
C PRO A 15 1.10 21.61 -39.26
N GLY A 16 1.70 22.77 -39.61
CA GLY A 16 1.56 24.02 -38.90
C GLY A 16 2.28 23.94 -37.56
N PRO A 17 2.24 25.01 -36.75
CA PRO A 17 2.91 25.04 -35.48
C PRO A 17 2.07 24.26 -34.46
N GLN A 18 1.94 22.95 -34.63
CA GLN A 18 1.33 22.06 -33.62
C GLN A 18 2.14 22.04 -32.32
N VAL A 19 3.36 22.59 -32.39
CA VAL A 19 4.25 22.87 -31.26
C VAL A 19 4.40 24.38 -30.97
N ALA A 20 3.59 25.28 -31.56
CA ALA A 20 3.66 26.72 -31.22
C ALA A 20 3.51 26.95 -29.72
N ASN A 21 2.63 26.16 -29.09
CA ASN A 21 2.33 26.24 -27.67
C ASN A 21 3.15 25.22 -26.86
N PHE A 22 4.17 24.60 -27.46
CA PHE A 22 5.06 23.70 -26.74
C PHE A 22 5.94 24.51 -25.79
N ASN A 23 5.57 24.52 -24.52
CA ASN A 23 6.35 25.10 -23.45
C ASN A 23 6.98 23.97 -22.60
N PRO A 24 8.30 23.76 -22.67
CA PRO A 24 9.01 22.76 -21.88
C PRO A 24 8.80 22.91 -20.38
N GLU A 25 8.77 24.16 -19.89
CA GLU A 25 8.60 24.48 -18.48
C GLU A 25 7.21 24.11 -17.99
N THR A 26 6.15 24.47 -18.74
CA THR A 26 4.78 24.08 -18.40
C THR A 26 4.61 22.56 -18.36
N ARG A 27 5.24 21.83 -19.29
CA ARG A 27 5.24 20.36 -19.30
C ARG A 27 5.95 19.80 -18.07
N GLN A 28 7.09 20.37 -17.70
CA GLN A 28 7.85 19.94 -16.52
C GLN A 28 7.09 20.23 -15.23
N GLN A 29 6.43 21.39 -15.12
CA GLN A 29 5.57 21.75 -13.99
C GLN A 29 4.38 20.80 -13.86
N LYS A 30 3.66 20.51 -14.96
CA LYS A 30 2.56 19.52 -14.97
C LYS A 30 3.02 18.13 -14.55
N LYS A 31 4.19 17.69 -15.03
CA LYS A 31 4.80 16.42 -14.60
C LYS A 31 5.10 16.42 -13.09
N LYS A 32 5.69 17.50 -12.57
CA LYS A 32 5.96 17.65 -11.12
C LYS A 32 4.66 17.60 -10.31
N ALA A 33 3.63 18.34 -10.71
CA ALA A 33 2.34 18.36 -10.03
C ALA A 33 1.67 16.97 -9.99
N CYS A 34 1.62 16.27 -11.11
CA CYS A 34 1.09 14.91 -11.19
C CYS A 34 1.86 13.94 -10.28
N MET A 35 3.19 14.01 -10.28
CA MET A 35 4.03 13.17 -9.39
C MET A 35 3.79 13.47 -7.91
N LEU A 36 3.56 14.73 -7.54
CA LEU A 36 3.24 15.11 -6.16
C LEU A 36 1.87 14.57 -5.73
N GLN A 37 0.87 14.66 -6.60
CA GLN A 37 -0.47 14.11 -6.36
C GLN A 37 -0.42 12.58 -6.18
N MET A 38 0.32 11.87 -7.05
CA MET A 38 0.53 10.42 -6.91
C MET A 38 1.23 10.06 -5.59
N LYS A 39 2.26 10.82 -5.18
CA LYS A 39 2.93 10.62 -3.89
C LYS A 39 1.98 10.81 -2.71
N GLN A 40 1.14 11.85 -2.73
CA GLN A 40 0.14 12.08 -1.68
C GLN A 40 -0.87 10.93 -1.61
N ASN A 41 -1.42 10.49 -2.74
CA ASN A 41 -2.36 9.37 -2.78
C ASN A 41 -1.73 8.06 -2.30
N PHE A 42 -0.50 7.76 -2.72
CA PHE A 42 0.26 6.60 -2.25
C PHE A 42 0.52 6.67 -0.73
N PHE A 43 0.85 7.86 -0.21
CA PHE A 43 1.09 8.06 1.22
C PHE A 43 -0.18 7.91 2.05
N LEU A 44 -1.32 8.40 1.55
CA LEU A 44 -2.63 8.19 2.18
C LEU A 44 -2.99 6.70 2.19
N GLU A 45 -2.94 6.01 1.05
CA GLU A 45 -3.27 4.59 0.99
C GLU A 45 -2.30 3.72 1.80
N SER A 46 -1.03 4.10 1.88
CA SER A 46 -0.03 3.38 2.67
C SER A 46 -0.31 3.48 4.17
N LYS A 47 -0.83 4.61 4.66
CA LYS A 47 -1.13 4.80 6.08
C LYS A 47 -2.23 3.88 6.58
N PHE A 48 -3.17 3.49 5.72
CA PHE A 48 -4.29 2.61 6.08
C PHE A 48 -4.06 1.14 5.74
N LYS A 49 -2.97 0.79 5.04
CA LYS A 49 -2.75 -0.58 4.58
C LYS A 49 -2.08 -1.48 5.61
N LYS A 50 -1.28 -0.96 6.55
CA LYS A 50 -0.58 -1.79 7.53
C LYS A 50 -1.17 -1.54 8.90
N LYS A 51 -1.37 -2.61 9.66
CA LYS A 51 -1.78 -2.56 11.07
C LYS A 51 -0.58 -2.72 12.00
N TYR A 52 0.47 -3.39 11.50
CA TYR A 52 1.68 -3.67 12.25
C TYR A 52 2.93 -3.07 11.61
N ASP A 53 3.91 -2.75 12.44
CA ASP A 53 5.22 -2.23 12.06
C ASP A 53 6.17 -3.35 11.59
N LYS A 54 7.44 -3.01 11.31
CA LYS A 54 8.45 -3.98 10.88
C LYS A 54 8.87 -4.96 11.98
N HIS A 55 8.63 -4.63 13.24
CA HIS A 55 8.94 -5.48 14.40
C HIS A 55 7.77 -6.36 14.80
N GLY A 56 6.56 -6.12 14.26
CA GLY A 56 5.35 -6.86 14.61
C GLY A 56 4.50 -6.20 15.69
N ARG A 57 4.74 -4.92 16.00
CA ARG A 57 3.93 -4.14 16.95
C ARG A 57 2.84 -3.38 16.22
N LEU A 58 1.69 -3.23 16.87
CA LEU A 58 0.57 -2.46 16.32
C LEU A 58 0.94 -0.99 16.14
N LEU A 59 0.60 -0.42 14.99
CA LEU A 59 0.92 0.97 14.66
C LEU A 59 0.05 1.99 15.40
N CYS A 60 -1.10 1.60 15.94
CA CYS A 60 -2.02 2.50 16.62
C CYS A 60 -1.64 2.79 18.07
N ASN A 61 -0.93 1.87 18.73
CA ASN A 61 -0.61 1.95 20.16
C ASN A 61 0.74 1.32 20.55
N ASP A 62 1.55 0.87 19.58
CA ASP A 62 2.86 0.24 19.77
C ASP A 62 2.87 -1.05 20.62
N ILE A 63 1.70 -1.68 20.82
CA ILE A 63 1.56 -2.92 21.60
C ILE A 63 1.93 -4.14 20.74
N ASP A 64 2.70 -5.07 21.33
CA ASP A 64 2.99 -6.40 20.79
C ASP A 64 1.98 -7.39 21.39
N LEU A 65 0.77 -7.43 20.82
CA LEU A 65 -0.32 -8.30 21.30
C LEU A 65 -0.26 -9.63 20.57
N CYS A 66 -0.29 -10.73 21.31
CA CYS A 66 -0.33 -12.07 20.75
C CYS A 66 -1.62 -12.29 19.92
N ASP A 67 -1.56 -13.11 18.86
CA ASP A 67 -2.74 -13.43 18.05
C ASP A 67 -3.85 -14.18 18.81
N CYS A 68 -3.59 -14.64 20.04
CA CYS A 68 -4.65 -15.15 20.94
C CYS A 68 -5.49 -14.04 21.59
N LEU A 69 -5.13 -12.77 21.39
CA LEU A 69 -5.78 -11.56 21.91
C LEU A 69 -5.73 -11.40 23.44
N GLU A 70 -5.03 -12.28 24.15
CA GLU A 70 -4.80 -12.19 25.59
C GLU A 70 -3.65 -11.23 25.93
N MET A 71 -3.94 -10.22 26.77
CA MET A 71 -2.97 -9.19 27.18
C MET A 71 -1.82 -9.75 28.03
N ASP A 72 -2.08 -10.81 28.79
CA ASP A 72 -1.11 -11.43 29.69
C ASP A 72 -0.26 -12.52 29.01
N CYS A 73 -0.42 -12.71 27.69
CA CYS A 73 0.32 -13.70 26.90
C CYS A 73 1.75 -13.23 26.57
N LEU A 74 2.56 -13.00 27.60
CA LEU A 74 3.91 -12.43 27.47
C LEU A 74 4.87 -13.34 26.68
N GLU A 75 4.83 -14.65 26.97
CA GLU A 75 5.71 -15.65 26.32
C GLU A 75 5.25 -16.00 24.89
N GLY A 76 4.00 -15.66 24.53
CA GLY A 76 3.35 -16.12 23.30
C GLY A 76 2.93 -17.59 23.36
N CYS A 77 1.79 -17.91 22.76
CA CYS A 77 1.21 -19.27 22.76
C CYS A 77 1.38 -20.03 21.44
N PHE A 78 2.06 -19.46 20.45
CA PHE A 78 2.26 -20.05 19.14
C PHE A 78 3.69 -20.58 18.96
N TYR A 79 3.87 -21.41 17.93
CA TYR A 79 5.20 -21.84 17.53
C TYR A 79 6.06 -20.65 17.05
N PRO A 80 7.39 -20.72 17.23
CA PRO A 80 8.29 -19.66 16.81
C PRO A 80 8.15 -19.33 15.32
N CYS A 81 7.90 -18.06 15.03
CA CYS A 81 7.75 -17.59 13.67
C CYS A 81 9.08 -17.75 12.89
N SER A 82 9.04 -18.36 11.71
CA SER A 82 10.24 -18.56 10.86
C SER A 82 10.90 -17.27 10.36
N LYS A 83 10.21 -16.13 10.37
CA LYS A 83 10.72 -14.84 9.89
C LYS A 83 11.36 -13.96 10.97
N CYS A 84 10.91 -14.09 12.21
CA CYS A 84 11.26 -13.15 13.30
C CYS A 84 11.45 -13.83 14.66
N SER A 85 11.26 -15.15 14.73
CA SER A 85 11.45 -16.00 15.91
C SER A 85 10.56 -15.71 17.12
N SER A 86 9.59 -14.80 17.02
CA SER A 86 8.60 -14.53 18.06
C SER A 86 7.53 -15.63 18.12
N ASN A 87 7.07 -15.93 19.34
CA ASN A 87 6.01 -16.90 19.64
C ASN A 87 4.63 -16.26 19.82
N GLN A 88 4.53 -14.94 19.66
CA GLN A 88 3.27 -14.19 19.84
C GLN A 88 2.42 -14.16 18.55
N ARG A 89 2.91 -14.77 17.48
CA ARG A 89 2.35 -14.63 16.13
C ARG A 89 1.74 -15.95 15.73
N GLY A 90 0.55 -15.90 15.16
CA GLY A 90 -0.11 -17.05 14.60
C GLY A 90 0.57 -17.57 13.33
N PRO A 91 -0.19 -18.20 12.42
CA PRO A 91 0.35 -18.76 11.18
C PRO A 91 1.05 -17.72 10.29
N GLU A 92 0.61 -16.46 10.35
CA GLU A 92 1.18 -15.36 9.60
C GLU A 92 1.94 -14.38 10.53
N CYS A 93 3.16 -14.03 10.13
CA CYS A 93 3.99 -13.08 10.86
C CYS A 93 3.35 -11.69 10.93
N HIS A 94 3.40 -11.05 12.10
CA HIS A 94 2.97 -9.65 12.29
C HIS A 94 3.82 -8.62 11.56
N CYS A 95 5.08 -8.90 11.20
CA CYS A 95 5.95 -7.93 10.53
C CYS A 95 5.31 -7.35 9.26
N ASN A 96 4.96 -6.07 9.29
CA ASN A 96 4.26 -5.34 8.23
C ASN A 96 2.88 -5.90 7.85
N ARG A 97 2.24 -6.67 8.73
CA ARG A 97 0.92 -7.25 8.52
C ARG A 97 -0.16 -6.16 8.41
N LYS A 98 -1.18 -6.46 7.61
CA LYS A 98 -2.21 -5.50 7.16
C LYS A 98 -3.57 -5.65 7.83
N TRP A 99 -3.69 -6.62 8.72
CA TRP A 99 -4.95 -7.01 9.36
C TRP A 99 -4.65 -7.45 10.79
N VAL A 100 -5.67 -7.44 11.64
CA VAL A 100 -5.68 -7.93 13.04
C VAL A 100 -6.81 -8.95 13.18
N TYR A 101 -6.72 -9.86 14.14
CA TYR A 101 -7.89 -10.61 14.57
C TYR A 101 -8.76 -9.70 15.44
N ASP A 102 -10.07 -9.74 15.23
CA ASP A 102 -11.04 -8.99 16.03
C ASP A 102 -11.53 -9.85 17.21
N THR A 103 -11.91 -11.10 16.94
CA THR A 103 -12.38 -12.06 17.93
C THR A 103 -11.84 -13.46 17.62
N THR A 104 -11.71 -14.28 18.67
CA THR A 104 -11.48 -15.73 18.56
C THR A 104 -12.70 -16.44 19.12
N GLU A 105 -13.28 -17.35 18.35
CA GLU A 105 -14.56 -18.02 18.68
C GLU A 105 -14.43 -19.54 18.58
N THR A 106 -15.25 -20.27 19.34
CA THR A 106 -15.39 -21.72 19.22
C THR A 106 -16.19 -22.08 17.96
N GLU A 107 -16.19 -23.36 17.58
CA GLU A 107 -17.05 -23.86 16.49
C GLU A 107 -18.55 -23.66 16.78
N ALA A 108 -18.93 -23.52 18.06
CA ALA A 108 -20.30 -23.24 18.48
C ALA A 108 -20.65 -21.74 18.45
N GLY A 109 -19.67 -20.86 18.19
CA GLY A 109 -19.83 -19.40 18.17
C GLY A 109 -19.65 -18.73 19.54
N ASP A 110 -19.12 -19.45 20.54
CA ASP A 110 -18.80 -18.84 21.83
C ASP A 110 -17.50 -18.03 21.70
N VAL A 111 -17.54 -16.77 22.09
CA VAL A 111 -16.37 -15.90 22.08
C VAL A 111 -15.39 -16.31 23.17
N ILE A 112 -14.16 -16.63 22.78
CA ILE A 112 -13.05 -16.98 23.66
C ILE A 112 -12.28 -15.73 24.07
N SER A 113 -11.94 -14.88 23.09
CA SER A 113 -11.21 -13.64 23.32
C SER A 113 -11.55 -12.59 22.27
N GLU A 114 -11.44 -11.31 22.65
CA GLU A 114 -11.70 -10.18 21.78
C GLU A 114 -10.54 -9.19 21.84
N LEU A 115 -10.34 -8.45 20.76
CA LEU A 115 -9.32 -7.42 20.67
C LEU A 115 -9.56 -6.35 21.76
N PRO A 116 -8.62 -6.14 22.69
CA PRO A 116 -8.87 -5.36 23.90
C PRO A 116 -8.88 -3.84 23.66
N PHE A 117 -8.64 -3.39 22.43
CA PHE A 117 -8.62 -1.99 22.05
C PHE A 117 -9.05 -1.82 20.59
N PHE A 118 -9.46 -0.60 20.24
CA PHE A 118 -9.83 -0.26 18.88
C PHE A 118 -8.60 -0.10 17.97
N VAL A 119 -8.60 -0.76 16.81
CA VAL A 119 -7.55 -0.65 15.79
C VAL A 119 -8.11 0.00 14.49
N PRO A 120 -7.79 1.28 14.21
CA PRO A 120 -8.26 2.01 13.03
C PRO A 120 -7.68 1.49 11.72
#